data_AF-A0A8X6XLE4-F1
#
_entry.id   AF-A0A8X6XLE4-F1
#
_cell.length_a   1.000
_cell.length_b   1.000
_cell.length_c   1.000
_cell.angle_alpha   90.00
_cell.angle_beta   90.00
_cell.angle_gamma   90.00
#
_symmetry.space_group_name_H-M   'P 1'
#
loop_
_entity.id
_entity.type
_entity.pdbx_description
1 polymer ?
#
loop_
_entity_poly.entity_id
_entity_poly.type
_entity_poly.pdbx_seq_one_letter_code
_entity_poly.pdbx_strand_id
1 'polypeptide(L)'
;MNSALFSEWYSKDFFPNVKKFREREGKTGKVLLILDIAPCHPPVEILNAVEDYFSVMYLPQNITALVQTMDQCVIEKFKREFIGNKFCGDYFWQKTTKKV
;
A
#
# COMPACT_ATOMS: atom_id res chain seq x y z
N MET A 1 -14.40 -1.22 -3.06
CA MET A 1 -14.10 0.23 -2.96
C MET A 1 -14.33 0.86 -4.33
N ASN A 2 -14.79 2.10 -4.40
CA ASN A 2 -14.90 2.87 -5.65
C ASN A 2 -14.04 4.13 -5.58
N SER A 3 -13.85 4.80 -6.72
CA SER A 3 -12.95 5.96 -6.84
C SER A 3 -13.36 7.15 -5.98
N ALA A 4 -14.67 7.39 -5.83
CA ALA A 4 -15.19 8.45 -4.96
C ALA A 4 -14.84 8.21 -3.49
N LEU A 5 -15.09 6.99 -2.99
CA LEU A 5 -14.77 6.61 -1.61
C LEU A 5 -13.27 6.66 -1.34
N PHE A 6 -12.44 6.25 -2.30
CA PHE A 6 -10.99 6.35 -2.17
C PHE A 6 -10.53 7.81 -2.06
N SER A 7 -11.05 8.68 -2.92
CA SER A 7 -10.72 10.11 -2.91
C SER A 7 -11.16 10.78 -1.61
N GLU A 8 -12.32 10.40 -1.09
CA GLU A 8 -12.82 10.85 0.21
C GLU A 8 -11.90 10.41 1.34
N TRP A 9 -11.54 9.13 1.41
CA TRP A 9 -10.59 8.61 2.39
C TRP A 9 -9.23 9.31 2.29
N TYR A 10 -8.71 9.50 1.08
CA TYR A 10 -7.42 10.14 0.86
C TYR A 10 -7.40 11.57 1.44
N SER A 11 -8.44 12.35 1.15
CA SER A 11 -8.54 13.76 1.55
C SER A 11 -8.94 13.96 3.02
N LYS A 12 -9.87 13.16 3.54
CA LYS A 12 -10.44 13.35 4.88
C LYS A 12 -9.68 12.59 5.97
N ASP A 13 -9.08 11.46 5.64
CA ASP A 13 -8.45 10.58 6.63
C ASP A 13 -6.95 10.47 6.43
N PHE A 14 -6.49 9.98 5.27
CA PHE A 14 -5.07 9.69 5.06
C PHE A 14 -4.22 10.96 5.19
N PHE A 15 -4.52 11.98 4.38
CA PHE A 15 -3.73 13.19 4.31
C PHE A 15 -3.64 13.94 5.67
N PRO A 16 -4.74 14.24 6.38
CA PRO A 16 -4.68 14.95 7.65
C PRO A 16 -3.95 14.17 8.74
N ASN A 17 -4.12 12.85 8.79
CA ASN A 17 -3.47 12.02 9.82
C ASN A 17 -1.96 11.91 9.57
N VAL A 18 -1.53 11.75 8.32
CA VAL A 18 -0.10 11.71 7.98
C VAL A 18 0.56 13.07 8.22
N LYS A 19 -0.14 14.17 7.91
CA LYS A 19 0.33 15.53 8.21
C LYS A 19 0.55 15.72 9.72
N LYS A 20 -0.46 15.41 10.54
CA LYS A 20 -0.37 15.48 12.01
C LYS A 20 0.74 14.61 12.59
N PHE A 21 0.89 13.38 12.07
CA PHE A 21 1.96 12.48 12.50
C PHE A 21 3.34 13.07 12.18
N ARG A 22 3.53 13.60 10.97
CA ARG A 22 4.79 14.24 10.60
C ARG A 22 5.13 15.45 11.47
N GLU A 23 4.15 16.31 11.74
CA GLU A 23 4.33 17.47 12.61
C GLU A 23 4.71 17.04 14.04
N ARG A 24 4.02 16.03 14.57
CA ARG A 24 4.34 15.46 15.89
C ARG A 24 5.75 14.90 15.98
N GLU A 25 6.18 14.16 14.95
CA GLU A 25 7.50 13.51 14.91
C GLU A 25 8.62 14.46 14.44
N GLY A 26 8.31 15.74 14.14
CA GLY A 26 9.27 16.70 13.62
C GLY A 26 9.86 16.32 12.25
N LYS A 27 9.17 15.49 11.46
CA LYS A 27 9.69 14.96 10.18
C LYS A 27 9.53 15.97 9.05
N THR A 28 10.64 16.43 8.51
CA THR A 28 10.71 17.25 7.29
C THR A 28 10.91 16.36 6.06
N GLY A 29 10.43 16.81 4.89
CA GLY A 29 10.57 16.08 3.62
C GLY A 29 9.25 15.71 2.93
N LYS A 30 9.37 15.16 1.72
CA LYS A 30 8.23 14.74 0.90
C LYS A 30 7.65 13.42 1.43
N VAL A 31 6.33 13.30 1.37
CA VAL A 31 5.61 12.05 1.65
C VAL A 31 5.30 11.37 0.33
N LEU A 32 5.60 10.08 0.23
CA LEU A 32 5.24 9.24 -0.90
C LEU A 32 4.25 8.17 -0.45
N LEU A 33 3.05 8.18 -1.04
CA LEU A 33 2.09 7.08 -0.95
C LEU A 33 2.25 6.18 -2.18
N ILE A 34 2.50 4.90 -1.95
CA ILE A 34 2.65 3.90 -3.01
C ILE A 34 1.37 3.06 -3.03
N LEU A 35 0.73 2.96 -4.20
CA LEU A 35 -0.53 2.24 -4.41
C LEU A 35 -0.37 1.14 -5.46
N ASP A 36 -1.19 0.10 -5.38
CA ASP A 36 -1.35 -0.89 -6.45
C ASP A 36 -2.20 -0.32 -7.59
N ILE A 37 -2.13 -0.94 -8.77
CA ILE A 37 -3.04 -0.63 -9.85
C ILE A 37 -4.35 -1.39 -9.60
N ALA A 38 -5.40 -0.65 -9.29
CA ALA A 38 -6.76 -1.18 -9.14
C ALA A 38 -7.77 -0.28 -9.87
N PRO A 39 -8.85 -0.83 -10.45
CA PRO A 39 -9.88 -0.04 -11.14
C PRO A 39 -10.59 0.99 -10.25
N CYS A 40 -10.49 0.82 -8.93
CA CYS A 40 -11.10 1.71 -7.96
C CYS A 40 -10.24 2.93 -7.62
N HIS A 41 -9.01 3.04 -8.13
CA HIS A 41 -8.14 4.17 -7.85
C HIS A 41 -8.41 5.34 -8.80
N PRO A 42 -8.52 6.58 -8.29
CA PRO A 42 -8.60 7.77 -9.13
C PRO A 42 -7.28 8.01 -9.88
N PRO A 43 -7.28 8.80 -10.96
CA PRO A 43 -6.04 9.23 -11.61
C PRO A 43 -5.06 9.87 -10.62
N VAL A 44 -3.76 9.58 -10.78
CA VAL A 44 -2.71 10.03 -9.86
C VAL A 44 -2.59 11.55 -9.82
N GLU A 45 -2.94 12.21 -10.92
CA GLU A 45 -2.94 13.66 -11.08
C GLU A 45 -3.90 14.33 -10.11
N ILE A 46 -5.07 13.71 -9.87
CA ILE A 46 -6.06 14.22 -8.91
C ILE A 46 -5.52 14.13 -7.48
N LEU A 47 -4.84 13.03 -7.15
CA LEU A 47 -4.28 12.82 -5.82
C LEU A 47 -3.07 13.73 -5.56
N ASN A 48 -2.23 13.96 -6.57
CA ASN A 48 -1.05 14.82 -6.49
C ASN A 48 -1.39 16.32 -6.52
N ALA A 49 -2.60 16.70 -6.95
CA ALA A 49 -3.03 18.09 -6.95
C ALA A 49 -3.37 18.63 -5.55
N VAL A 50 -3.36 17.80 -4.51
CA VAL A 50 -3.76 18.19 -3.15
C VAL A 50 -2.70 19.03 -2.44
N GLU A 51 -1.43 18.63 -2.49
CA GLU A 51 -0.31 19.34 -1.83
C GLU A 51 1.04 19.01 -2.49
N ASP A 52 1.91 20.00 -2.63
CA ASP A 52 3.21 19.87 -3.35
C ASP A 52 4.21 18.91 -2.69
N TYR A 53 4.07 18.69 -1.38
CA TYR A 53 4.96 17.83 -0.61
C TYR A 53 4.39 16.41 -0.39
N PHE A 54 3.19 16.12 -0.89
CA PHE A 54 2.62 14.78 -0.96
C PHE A 54 2.62 14.29 -2.41
N SER A 55 3.19 13.11 -2.62
CA SER A 55 3.19 12.44 -3.90
C SER A 55 2.54 11.08 -3.77
N VAL A 56 1.82 10.67 -4.79
CA VAL A 56 1.25 9.35 -4.98
C VAL A 56 1.89 8.73 -6.21
N MET A 57 2.18 7.44 -6.14
CA MET A 57 2.73 6.64 -7.24
C MET A 57 2.04 5.28 -7.30
N TYR A 58 1.69 4.85 -8.52
CA TYR A 58 1.21 3.49 -8.76
C TYR A 58 2.35 2.54 -9.09
N LEU A 59 2.29 1.33 -8.52
CA LEU A 59 3.22 0.26 -8.86
C LEU A 59 2.87 -0.41 -10.19
N PRO A 60 3.86 -0.97 -10.90
CA PRO A 60 3.62 -1.74 -12.11
C PRO A 60 2.79 -3.01 -11.80
N GLN A 61 1.78 -3.26 -12.64
CA GLN A 61 0.74 -4.28 -12.43
C GLN A 61 1.27 -5.72 -12.32
N ASN A 62 2.46 -5.99 -12.87
CA ASN A 62 3.10 -7.30 -12.95
C ASN A 62 3.95 -7.66 -11.72
N ILE A 63 4.26 -6.70 -10.85
CA ILE A 63 5.15 -6.92 -9.69
C ILE A 63 4.50 -6.54 -8.36
N THR A 64 3.25 -6.09 -8.36
CA THR A 64 2.55 -5.57 -7.18
C THR A 64 2.64 -6.51 -5.99
N ALA A 65 2.25 -7.78 -6.12
CA ALA A 65 2.31 -8.73 -5.00
C ALA A 65 3.74 -9.07 -4.54
N LEU A 66 4.74 -8.86 -5.39
CA LEU A 66 6.15 -9.10 -5.05
C LEU A 66 6.79 -7.87 -4.37
N VAL A 67 6.36 -6.66 -4.73
CA VAL A 67 6.96 -5.40 -4.30
C VAL A 67 6.15 -4.74 -3.19
N GLN A 68 4.85 -4.99 -3.11
CA GLN A 68 4.02 -4.43 -2.06
C GLN A 68 4.29 -5.12 -0.74
N THR A 69 4.98 -4.38 0.11
CA THR A 69 5.19 -4.69 1.53
C THR A 69 3.86 -4.90 2.27
N MET A 70 2.77 -4.28 1.82
CA MET A 70 1.44 -4.53 2.38
C MET A 70 0.98 -5.98 2.14
N ASP A 71 1.12 -6.50 0.92
CA ASP A 71 0.80 -7.89 0.59
C ASP A 71 1.73 -8.88 1.29
N GLN A 72 3.04 -8.62 1.26
CA GLN A 72 4.04 -9.56 1.77
C GLN A 72 4.15 -9.61 3.29
N CYS A 73 4.07 -8.47 3.98
CA CYS A 73 4.30 -8.45 5.42
C CYS A 73 2.98 -8.35 6.18
N VAL A 74 2.20 -7.31 5.89
CA VAL A 74 1.05 -6.95 6.73
C VAL A 74 -0.10 -7.92 6.52
N ILE A 75 -0.52 -8.13 5.27
CA ILE A 75 -1.63 -9.03 4.93
C ILE A 75 -1.26 -10.47 5.25
N GLU A 76 -0.04 -10.92 4.91
CA GLU A 76 0.41 -12.27 5.23
C GLU A 76 0.43 -12.52 6.74
N LYS A 77 1.01 -11.60 7.53
CA LYS A 77 1.00 -11.70 8.99
C LYS A 77 -0.42 -11.67 9.54
N PHE A 78 -1.25 -10.73 9.10
CA PHE A 78 -2.64 -10.63 9.54
C PHE A 78 -3.43 -11.90 9.23
N LYS A 79 -3.28 -12.49 8.03
CA LYS A 79 -3.87 -13.77 7.66
C LYS A 79 -3.39 -14.89 8.59
N ARG A 80 -2.09 -14.97 8.89
CA ARG A 80 -1.54 -15.97 9.83
C ARG A 80 -2.13 -15.86 11.24
N GLU A 81 -2.18 -14.64 11.77
CA GLU A 81 -2.73 -14.37 13.11
C GLU A 81 -4.24 -14.65 13.17
N PHE A 82 -4.99 -14.21 12.16
CA PHE A 82 -6.45 -14.37 12.11
C PHE A 82 -6.88 -15.83 11.85
N ILE A 83 -6.14 -16.54 10.99
CA ILE A 83 -6.42 -17.95 10.68
C ILE A 83 -5.88 -18.88 11.78
N GLY A 84 -4.88 -18.44 12.55
CA GLY A 84 -4.41 -19.06 13.79
C GLY A 84 -3.98 -20.52 13.63
N ASN A 85 -2.68 -20.81 13.67
CA ASN A 85 -2.19 -22.12 14.12
C ASN A 85 -2.74 -23.38 13.40
N LYS A 86 -3.15 -23.30 12.12
CA LYS A 86 -3.50 -24.48 11.30
C LYS A 86 -2.57 -24.79 10.14
N PHE A 87 -1.60 -23.93 9.83
CA PHE A 87 -0.59 -24.20 8.82
C PHE A 87 0.80 -23.88 9.40
N CYS A 88 1.29 -24.77 10.27
CA CYS A 88 2.71 -24.91 10.47
C CYS A 88 3.30 -25.53 9.19
N GLY A 89 4.30 -24.86 8.59
CA GLY A 89 5.16 -25.42 7.55
C GLY A 89 4.83 -25.07 6.09
N ASP A 90 5.82 -24.47 5.42
CA ASP A 90 6.19 -24.78 4.03
C ASP A 90 5.48 -24.13 2.83
N TYR A 91 5.43 -22.79 2.75
CA TYR A 91 5.18 -22.12 1.45
C TYR A 91 6.23 -21.07 1.04
N PHE A 92 7.47 -21.17 1.55
CA PHE A 92 8.58 -20.28 1.14
C PHE A 92 9.64 -20.92 0.23
N TRP A 93 9.47 -22.14 -0.30
CA TRP A 93 10.50 -22.76 -1.17
C TRP A 93 10.03 -23.53 -2.42
N GLN A 94 8.84 -23.25 -2.98
CA GLN A 94 8.40 -23.94 -4.21
C GLN A 94 8.24 -23.07 -5.47
N LYS A 95 8.81 -21.86 -5.53
CA LYS A 95 8.82 -21.08 -6.78
C LYS A 95 10.19 -20.78 -7.39
N THR A 96 11.20 -21.58 -7.06
CA THR A 96 12.55 -21.47 -7.67
C THR A 96 13.13 -22.80 -8.12
N THR A 97 12.33 -23.70 -8.70
CA THR A 97 12.85 -24.77 -9.58
C THR A 97 11.84 -25.16 -10.66
N LYS A 98 11.77 -24.35 -11.72
CA LYS A 98 11.64 -24.89 -13.08
C LYS A 98 12.84 -24.43 -13.87
N LYS A 99 13.91 -25.21 -13.78
CA LYS A 99 15.01 -25.22 -14.75
C LYS A 99 14.71 -26.35 -15.73
N VAL A 100 14.62 -25.95 -17.00
CA VAL A 100 14.75 -26.71 -18.26
C VAL A 100 13.80 -27.89 -18.46
#